data_AF-I2NFC1-F1
#
_entry.id   AF-I2NFC1-F1
#
_cell.length_a   1.000
_cell.length_b   1.000
_cell.length_c   1.000
_cell.angle_alpha   90.00
_cell.angle_beta   90.00
_cell.angle_gamma   90.00
#
_symmetry.space_group_name_H-M   'P 1'
#
loop_
_entity.id
_entity.type
_entity.pdbx_description
1 polymer ?
#
loop_
_entity_poly.entity_id
_entity_poly.type
_entity_poly.pdbx_seq_one_letter_code
_entity_poly.pdbx_strand_id
1 'polypeptide(L)'
;MSLVRPGALRLTVPGEAEEVLVAVSGGVLEVQPNQLTVLADVAVRSSEMDRERAEAAKKAAETGISQAKDDKSLAEAHKALAAAIAQLKTLDYLRSHKNK
;
A
#
# COMPACT_ATOMS: atom_id res chain seq x y z
N MET A 1 -6.06 19.95 -6.86
CA MET A 1 -5.72 18.79 -6.00
C MET A 1 -6.87 17.80 -6.06
N SER A 2 -6.60 16.52 -6.29
CA SER A 2 -7.62 15.47 -6.46
C SER A 2 -7.40 14.33 -5.47
N LEU A 3 -8.46 13.57 -5.15
CA LEU A 3 -8.36 12.38 -4.31
C LEU A 3 -7.93 11.17 -5.14
N VAL A 4 -6.95 10.42 -4.62
CA VAL A 4 -6.51 9.15 -5.17
C VAL A 4 -7.26 8.04 -4.46
N ARG A 5 -7.97 7.22 -5.23
CA ARG A 5 -8.61 6.02 -4.70
C ARG A 5 -7.56 4.92 -4.50
N PRO A 6 -7.74 4.04 -3.51
CA PRO A 6 -6.92 2.85 -3.38
C PRO A 6 -6.91 2.04 -4.70
N GLY A 7 -5.74 1.58 -5.14
CA GLY A 7 -5.59 0.86 -6.41
C GLY A 7 -4.14 0.77 -6.90
N ALA A 8 -3.96 0.39 -8.17
CA ALA A 8 -2.64 0.40 -8.82
C ALA A 8 -2.44 1.67 -9.64
N LEU A 9 -1.31 2.30 -9.44
CA LEU A 9 -0.70 3.27 -10.32
C LEU A 9 0.23 2.53 -11.28
N ARG A 10 0.06 2.79 -12.57
CA ARG A 10 0.89 2.25 -13.63
C ARG A 10 1.77 3.35 -14.18
N LEU A 11 3.08 3.15 -14.08
CA LEU A 11 4.09 4.11 -14.50
C LEU A 11 4.80 3.56 -15.73
N THR A 12 4.79 4.33 -16.81
CA THR A 12 5.58 4.07 -18.01
C THR A 12 6.79 4.99 -17.97
N VAL A 13 7.97 4.43 -17.73
CA VAL A 13 9.22 5.19 -17.66
C VAL A 13 9.82 5.25 -19.07
N PRO A 14 10.14 6.45 -19.60
CA PRO A 14 10.78 6.55 -20.91
C PRO A 14 12.10 5.75 -20.96
N GLY A 15 12.20 4.82 -21.90
CA GLY A 15 13.38 3.97 -22.06
C GLY A 15 13.36 2.66 -21.28
N GLU A 16 12.35 2.42 -20.43
CA GLU A 16 12.12 1.11 -19.81
C GLU A 16 11.04 0.33 -20.57
N ALA A 17 11.28 -0.95 -20.82
CA ALA A 17 10.33 -1.83 -21.50
C ALA A 17 9.23 -2.34 -20.56
N GLU A 18 9.52 -2.42 -19.26
CA GLU A 18 8.58 -2.92 -18.25
C GLU A 18 7.84 -1.77 -17.57
N GLU A 19 6.53 -1.94 -17.38
CA GLU A 19 5.73 -0.99 -16.62
C GLU A 19 6.00 -1.17 -15.12
N VAL A 20 6.23 -0.05 -14.42
CA VAL A 20 6.35 -0.06 -12.96
C VAL A 20 4.95 0.05 -12.36
N LEU A 21 4.54 -0.99 -11.65
CA LEU A 21 3.27 -1.01 -10.92
C LEU A 21 3.52 -0.62 -9.47
N VAL A 22 2.85 0.44 -9.05
CA VAL A 22 2.86 0.94 -7.67
C VAL A 22 1.48 0.84 -7.11
N ALA A 23 1.43 0.31 -5.91
CA ALA A 23 0.24 -0.19 -5.28
C ALA A 23 -0.07 0.78 -4.13
N VAL A 24 -1.16 1.53 -4.21
CA VAL A 24 -1.44 2.66 -3.29
C VAL A 24 -2.70 2.42 -2.47
N SER A 25 -2.65 2.78 -1.18
CA SER A 25 -3.81 2.72 -0.28
C SER A 25 -4.80 3.88 -0.47
N GLY A 26 -4.57 4.75 -1.45
CA GLY A 26 -5.29 6.01 -1.62
C GLY A 26 -4.52 7.19 -1.03
N GLY A 27 -5.03 8.40 -1.24
CA GLY A 27 -4.38 9.63 -0.79
C GLY A 27 -4.79 10.86 -1.61
N VAL A 28 -3.85 11.77 -1.83
CA VAL A 28 -4.06 12.98 -2.63
C VAL A 28 -3.06 13.09 -3.78
N LEU A 29 -3.54 13.63 -4.89
CA LEU A 29 -2.80 13.90 -6.11
C LEU A 29 -2.72 15.40 -6.35
N GLU A 30 -1.50 15.87 -6.56
CA GLU A 30 -1.19 17.22 -6.99
C GLU A 30 -0.51 17.17 -8.36
N VAL A 31 -1.00 17.98 -9.30
CA VAL A 31 -0.45 18.10 -10.65
C VAL A 31 0.04 19.53 -10.83
N GLN A 32 1.31 19.67 -11.18
CA GLN A 32 1.95 20.92 -11.55
C GLN A 32 2.41 20.81 -13.03
N PRO A 33 2.75 21.92 -13.71
CA PRO A 33 3.09 21.90 -15.14
C PRO A 33 4.21 20.91 -15.51
N ASN A 34 5.20 20.72 -14.62
CA ASN A 34 6.38 19.91 -14.88
C ASN A 34 6.51 18.68 -13.97
N GLN A 35 5.61 18.51 -13.00
CA GLN A 35 5.69 17.41 -12.03
C GLN A 35 4.32 16.98 -11.52
N LEU A 36 4.24 15.72 -11.10
CA LEU A 36 3.05 15.14 -10.51
C LEU A 36 3.44 14.46 -9.19
N THR A 37 2.74 14.83 -8.11
CA THR A 37 3.01 14.34 -6.76
C THR A 37 1.80 13.56 -6.25
N VAL A 38 2.03 12.31 -5.85
CA VAL A 38 1.05 11.49 -5.14
C VAL A 38 1.51 11.31 -3.70
N LEU A 39 0.71 11.80 -2.77
CA LEU A 39 0.88 11.55 -1.35
C LEU A 39 -0.08 10.44 -0.94
N ALA A 40 0.46 9.30 -0.52
CA ALA A 40 -0.31 8.14 -0.07
C ALA A 40 0.22 7.65 1.28
N ASP A 41 -0.68 7.17 2.15
CA ASP A 41 -0.29 6.57 3.43
C ASP A 41 0.59 5.33 3.24
N VAL A 42 0.31 4.55 2.18
CA VAL A 42 1.07 3.38 1.77
C VAL A 42 1.24 3.37 0.25
N ALA A 43 2.48 3.21 -0.20
CA ALA A 43 2.84 2.98 -1.60
C ALA A 43 3.88 1.85 -1.69
N VAL A 44 3.58 0.79 -2.45
CA VAL A 44 4.45 -0.39 -2.58
C VAL A 44 4.72 -0.70 -4.05
N ARG A 45 5.98 -0.90 -4.43
CA ARG A 45 6.35 -1.31 -5.80
C ARG A 45 6.20 -2.81 -5.99
N SER A 46 5.80 -3.23 -7.20
CA SER A 46 5.67 -4.64 -7.57
C SER A 46 6.94 -5.46 -7.33
N SER A 47 8.12 -4.89 -7.51
CA SER A 47 9.42 -5.53 -7.32
C SER A 47 9.83 -5.70 -5.85
N GLU A 48 9.25 -4.91 -4.93
CA GLU A 48 9.55 -4.93 -3.50
C GLU A 48 8.51 -5.71 -2.67
N MET A 49 7.52 -6.31 -3.33
CA MET A 49 6.37 -6.97 -2.70
C MET A 49 6.64 -8.41 -2.29
N ASP A 50 6.78 -8.62 -0.99
CA ASP A 50 6.79 -9.95 -0.35
C ASP A 50 5.46 -10.19 0.40
N ARG A 51 4.66 -11.14 -0.11
CA ARG A 51 3.37 -11.52 0.48
C ARG A 51 3.54 -12.15 1.85
N GLU A 52 4.58 -12.95 2.04
CA GLU A 52 4.84 -13.61 3.33
C GLU A 52 5.12 -12.57 4.41
N ARG A 53 5.88 -11.52 4.06
CA ARG A 53 6.14 -10.40 4.97
C ARG A 53 4.86 -9.65 5.34
N ALA A 54 3.97 -9.38 4.38
CA ALA A 54 2.70 -8.70 4.64
C ALA A 54 1.74 -9.56 5.49
N GLU A 55 1.69 -10.87 5.25
CA GLU A 55 0.89 -11.81 6.07
C GLU A 55 1.46 -11.95 7.48
N ALA A 56 2.80 -11.99 7.62
CA ALA A 56 3.47 -11.98 8.91
C ALA A 56 3.19 -10.69 9.71
N ALA A 57 3.23 -9.53 9.04
CA ALA A 57 2.91 -8.24 9.66
C ALA A 57 1.46 -8.18 10.15
N LYS A 58 0.51 -8.72 9.36
CA LYS A 58 -0.90 -8.85 9.77
C LYS A 58 -1.02 -9.70 11.04
N LYS A 59 -0.39 -10.88 11.05
CA LYS A 59 -0.45 -11.81 12.20
C LYS A 59 0.20 -11.22 13.45
N ALA A 60 1.30 -10.47 13.29
CA ALA A 60 1.94 -9.75 14.39
C ALA A 60 1.03 -8.66 14.97
N ALA A 61 0.34 -7.89 14.11
CA ALA A 61 -0.62 -6.89 14.55
C ALA A 61 -1.82 -7.51 15.29
N GLU A 62 -2.40 -8.61 14.78
CA GLU A 62 -3.48 -9.35 15.45
C GLU A 62 -3.07 -9.88 16.84
N THR A 63 -1.82 -10.35 16.95
CA THR A 63 -1.26 -10.78 18.24
C THR A 63 -1.07 -9.59 19.18
N GLY A 64 -0.62 -8.45 18.66
CA GLY A 64 -0.44 -7.20 19.42
C GLY A 64 -1.75 -6.65 19.97
N ILE A 65 -2.85 -6.76 19.23
CA ILE A 65 -4.19 -6.40 19.72
C ILE A 65 -4.58 -7.28 20.91
N SER A 66 -4.34 -8.59 20.78
CA SER A 66 -4.69 -9.57 21.81
C SER A 66 -3.86 -9.43 23.09
N GLN A 67 -2.65 -8.85 22.99
CA GLN A 67 -1.72 -8.67 24.10
C GLN A 67 -1.66 -7.22 24.62
N ALA A 68 -2.41 -6.30 24.01
CA ALA A 68 -2.41 -4.89 24.39
C ALA A 68 -2.87 -4.71 25.84
N LYS A 69 -2.08 -3.98 26.62
CA LYS A 69 -2.35 -3.75 28.06
C LYS A 69 -2.91 -2.36 28.34
N ASP A 70 -2.83 -1.45 27.39
CA ASP A 70 -3.31 -0.08 27.48
C ASP A 70 -3.88 0.41 26.14
N ASP A 71 -4.68 1.47 26.19
CA ASP A 71 -5.40 2.03 25.03
C ASP A 71 -4.45 2.52 23.93
N LYS A 72 -3.24 2.95 24.31
CA LYS A 72 -2.23 3.43 23.35
C LYS A 72 -1.68 2.27 22.52
N SER A 73 -1.31 1.17 23.17
CA SER A 73 -0.82 -0.05 22.53
C SER A 73 -1.89 -0.66 21.63
N LEU A 74 -3.15 -0.62 22.08
CA LEU A 74 -4.29 -1.07 21.30
C LEU A 74 -4.47 -0.23 20.02
N ALA A 75 -4.40 1.10 20.14
CA ALA A 75 -4.51 2.01 19.00
C ALA A 75 -3.36 1.81 17.98
N GLU A 76 -2.13 1.63 18.46
CA GLU A 76 -0.97 1.34 17.61
C GLU A 76 -1.11 -0.01 16.88
N ALA A 77 -1.56 -1.05 17.59
CA ALA A 77 -1.81 -2.36 16.99
C ALA A 77 -2.94 -2.33 15.95
N HIS A 78 -4.01 -1.56 16.20
CA HIS A 78 -5.09 -1.34 15.23
C HIS A 78 -4.58 -0.61 13.97
N LYS A 79 -3.73 0.41 14.14
CA LYS A 79 -3.13 1.13 13.01
C LYS A 79 -2.22 0.23 12.18
N ALA A 80 -1.39 -0.59 12.84
CA ALA A 80 -0.53 -1.56 12.17
C ALA A 80 -1.35 -2.62 11.41
N LEU A 81 -2.45 -3.09 11.99
CA LEU A 81 -3.35 -4.03 11.34
C LEU A 81 -3.99 -3.42 10.09
N ALA A 82 -4.50 -2.20 10.18
CA ALA A 82 -5.08 -1.49 9.04
C ALA A 82 -4.07 -1.33 7.89
N ALA A 83 -2.81 -1.00 8.21
CA ALA A 83 -1.74 -0.88 7.23
C ALA A 83 -1.42 -2.23 6.55
N ALA A 84 -1.30 -3.32 7.33
CA ALA A 84 -1.04 -4.64 6.78
C ALA A 84 -2.19 -5.15 5.88
N ILE A 85 -3.45 -4.90 6.27
CA ILE A 85 -4.61 -5.23 5.45
C ILE A 85 -4.62 -4.41 4.15
N ALA A 86 -4.31 -3.12 4.22
CA ALA A 86 -4.21 -2.28 3.03
C ALA A 86 -3.12 -2.80 2.07
N GLN A 87 -1.94 -3.17 2.60
CA GLN A 87 -0.88 -3.79 1.80
C GLN A 87 -1.35 -5.08 1.13
N LEU A 88 -1.98 -6.00 1.85
CA LEU A 88 -2.48 -7.26 1.29
C LEU A 88 -3.54 -7.06 0.20
N LYS A 89 -4.52 -6.17 0.42
CA LYS A 89 -5.53 -5.84 -0.61
C LYS A 89 -4.88 -5.30 -1.88
N THR A 90 -3.88 -4.48 -1.69
CA THR A 90 -3.09 -3.87 -2.75
C THR A 90 -2.26 -4.92 -3.51
N LEU A 91 -1.71 -5.94 -2.83
CA LEU A 91 -1.10 -7.12 -3.47
C LEU A 91 -2.09 -7.89 -4.35
N ASP A 92 -3.27 -8.17 -3.81
CA ASP A 92 -4.30 -8.97 -4.50
C ASP A 92 -4.81 -8.23 -5.75
N TYR A 93 -4.96 -6.90 -5.67
CA TYR A 93 -5.35 -6.06 -6.81
C TYR A 93 -4.31 -6.13 -7.95
N LEU A 94 -3.02 -6.05 -7.63
CA LEU A 94 -1.96 -6.13 -8.63
C LEU A 94 -1.90 -7.51 -9.31
N ARG A 95 -2.06 -8.60 -8.56
CA ARG A 95 -2.12 -9.95 -9.14
C ARG A 95 -3.30 -10.12 -10.10
N SER A 96 -4.46 -9.57 -9.76
CA SER A 96 -5.64 -9.63 -10.63
C SER A 96 -5.49 -8.86 -11.95
N HIS A 97 -4.62 -7.84 -12.00
CA HIS A 97 -4.44 -6.98 -13.18
C HIS A 97 -3.13 -7.24 -13.94
N LYS A 98 -2.21 -8.05 -13.42
CA LYS A 98 -1.04 -8.57 -14.18
C LYS A 98 -1.43 -9.61 -15.23
N ASN A 99 -2.64 -10.20 -15.14
CA ASN A 99 -3.13 -11.27 -16.02
C ASN A 99 -4.12 -10.79 -17.11
N LYS A 100 -4.19 -9.49 -17.41
CA LYS A 100 -4.95 -8.92 -18.54
C LYS A 100 -4.03 -8.07 -19.39
#